data_AF-A0A496TI04-F1
#
_entry.id   AF-A0A496TI04-F1
#
_cell.length_a   1.000
_cell.length_b   1.000
_cell.length_c   1.000
_cell.angle_alpha   90.00
_cell.angle_beta   90.00
_cell.angle_gamma   90.00
#
_symmetry.space_group_name_H-M   'P 1'
#
loop_
_entity.id
_entity.type
_entity.pdbx_description
1 polymer ?
#
loop_
_entity_poly.entity_id
_entity_poly.type
_entity_poly.pdbx_seq_one_letter_code
_entity_poly.pdbx_strand_id
1 'polypeptide(L)'
;TLPVFLNEKDATKNQLNKFLATAIWLHAKGKNRLKTSDITAALKDAQQTRLGNPSDCLNKNVKKGYIEKDGTEFFVTQEGRSFLKA
;
A
#
# COMPACT_ATOMS: atom_id res chain seq x y z
N THR A 1 -10.03 -5.92 9.51
CA THR A 1 -10.17 -6.12 8.04
C THR A 1 -9.45 -4.99 7.31
N LEU A 2 -9.13 -5.11 6.02
CA LEU A 2 -8.45 -4.04 5.26
C LEU A 2 -9.15 -2.66 5.38
N PRO A 3 -10.48 -2.53 5.23
CA PRO A 3 -11.13 -1.22 5.31
C PRO A 3 -11.03 -0.58 6.70
N VAL A 4 -11.10 -1.37 7.77
CA VAL A 4 -10.87 -0.87 9.14
C VAL A 4 -9.45 -0.34 9.30
N PHE A 5 -8.45 -1.10 8.83
CA PHE A 5 -7.05 -0.68 8.88
C PHE A 5 -6.80 0.60 8.07
N LEU A 6 -7.44 0.74 6.90
CA LEU A 6 -7.36 1.96 6.10
C LEU A 6 -8.01 3.15 6.80
N ASN A 7 -9.11 2.94 7.51
CA ASN A 7 -9.85 4.00 8.19
C ASN A 7 -9.14 4.46 9.47
N GLU A 8 -8.63 3.52 10.28
CA GLU A 8 -7.81 3.82 11.46
C GLU A 8 -6.57 4.65 11.13
N LYS A 9 -6.08 4.52 9.90
CA LYS A 9 -4.87 5.18 9.42
C LYS A 9 -5.13 6.40 8.54
N ASP A 10 -6.39 6.86 8.45
CA ASP A 10 -6.84 7.94 7.56
C ASP A 10 -6.35 7.79 6.10
N ALA A 11 -6.07 6.53 5.71
CA ALA A 11 -5.53 6.19 4.41
C ALA A 11 -6.64 6.18 3.33
N THR A 12 -7.90 6.33 3.71
CA THR A 12 -9.05 6.39 2.80
C THR A 12 -9.10 7.67 1.98
N LYS A 13 -8.63 8.81 2.54
CA LYS A 13 -8.67 10.13 1.90
C LYS A 13 -7.57 10.35 0.87
N ASN A 14 -6.39 9.77 1.10
CA ASN A 14 -5.24 9.95 0.21
C ASN A 14 -4.89 8.64 -0.50
N GLN A 15 -4.95 8.64 -1.84
CA GLN A 15 -4.63 7.45 -2.65
C GLN A 15 -3.22 6.91 -2.37
N LEU A 16 -2.26 7.78 -2.07
CA LEU A 16 -0.89 7.38 -1.71
C LEU A 16 -0.84 6.58 -0.42
N ASN A 17 -1.52 7.08 0.62
CA ASN A 17 -1.61 6.41 1.91
C ASN A 17 -2.42 5.12 1.77
N LYS A 18 -3.50 5.12 0.99
CA LYS A 18 -4.29 3.92 0.68
C LYS A 18 -3.42 2.81 0.09
N PHE A 19 -2.59 3.16 -0.88
CA PHE A 19 -1.64 2.24 -1.50
C PHE A 19 -0.67 1.67 -0.47
N LEU A 20 -0.02 2.55 0.31
CA LEU A 20 0.97 2.16 1.29
C LEU A 20 0.38 1.29 2.41
N ALA A 21 -0.76 1.68 2.97
CA ALA A 21 -1.46 0.94 4.01
C ALA A 21 -1.91 -0.43 3.53
N THR A 22 -2.40 -0.54 2.29
CA THR A 22 -2.72 -1.84 1.68
C THR A 22 -1.49 -2.70 1.51
N ALA A 23 -0.37 -2.12 1.07
CA ALA A 23 0.89 -2.84 0.93
C ALA A 23 1.39 -3.37 2.29
N ILE A 24 1.35 -2.55 3.34
CA ILE A 24 1.72 -2.96 4.70
C ILE A 24 0.82 -4.08 5.19
N TRP A 25 -0.49 -3.98 4.95
CA TRP A 25 -1.43 -4.99 5.38
C TRP A 25 -1.19 -6.35 4.70
N LEU A 26 -0.91 -6.34 3.38
CA LEU A 26 -0.53 -7.57 2.65
C LEU A 26 0.82 -8.12 3.12
N HIS A 27 1.78 -7.23 3.40
CA HIS A 27 3.06 -7.63 3.96
C HIS A 27 2.91 -8.26 5.35
N ALA A 28 2.05 -7.70 6.21
CA ALA A 28 1.74 -8.25 7.53
C ALA A 28 1.04 -9.62 7.46
N LYS A 29 0.35 -9.90 6.35
CA LYS A 29 -0.22 -11.23 6.04
C LYS A 29 0.81 -12.26 5.56
N GLY A 30 2.10 -11.91 5.51
CA GLY A 30 3.19 -12.80 5.09
C GLY A 30 3.60 -12.64 3.63
N LYS A 31 3.03 -11.67 2.91
CA LYS A 31 3.37 -11.43 1.50
C LYS A 31 4.47 -10.36 1.39
N ASN A 32 5.73 -10.81 1.50
CA ASN A 32 6.89 -9.91 1.52
C ASN A 32 7.08 -9.14 0.21
N ARG A 33 6.74 -9.75 -0.93
CA ARG A 33 6.82 -9.16 -2.27
C ARG A 33 5.43 -8.93 -2.83
N LEU A 34 5.20 -7.72 -3.32
CA LEU A 34 3.89 -7.24 -3.74
C LEU A 34 3.98 -6.64 -5.13
N LYS A 35 2.90 -6.81 -5.89
CA LYS A 35 2.72 -6.11 -7.17
C LYS A 35 1.60 -5.09 -7.06
N THR A 36 1.57 -4.13 -7.97
CA THR A 36 0.47 -3.15 -8.05
C THR A 36 -0.87 -3.85 -8.25
N SER A 37 -0.87 -4.98 -8.96
CA SER A 37 -2.00 -5.88 -9.14
C SER A 37 -2.49 -6.48 -7.82
N ASP A 38 -1.61 -6.82 -6.88
CA ASP A 38 -2.01 -7.33 -5.56
C ASP A 38 -2.72 -6.24 -4.74
N ILE A 39 -2.22 -5.00 -4.82
CA ILE A 39 -2.84 -3.85 -4.14
C ILE A 39 -4.24 -3.61 -4.69
N THR A 40 -4.40 -3.56 -6.01
CA THR A 40 -5.70 -3.33 -6.65
C THR A 40 -6.66 -4.49 -6.40
N ALA A 41 -6.18 -5.73 -6.38
CA ALA A 41 -6.98 -6.90 -6.01
C ALA A 41 -7.43 -6.83 -4.55
N ALA A 42 -6.54 -6.52 -3.61
CA ALA A 42 -6.88 -6.39 -2.20
C ALA A 42 -7.88 -5.26 -1.94
N LEU A 43 -7.73 -4.11 -2.62
CA LEU A 43 -8.71 -3.03 -2.56
C LEU A 43 -10.07 -3.45 -3.12
N LYS A 44 -10.09 -4.21 -4.23
CA LYS A 44 -11.32 -4.72 -4.81
C LYS A 44 -12.02 -5.72 -3.89
N ASP A 45 -11.27 -6.65 -3.30
CA ASP A 45 -11.76 -7.63 -2.32
C ASP A 45 -12.37 -6.95 -1.09
N ALA A 46 -11.70 -5.90 -0.62
CA ALA A 46 -12.18 -5.06 0.48
C ALA A 46 -13.30 -4.08 0.11
N GLN A 47 -13.85 -4.15 -1.11
CA GLN A 47 -14.86 -3.23 -1.64
C GLN A 47 -14.45 -1.74 -1.51
N GLN A 48 -13.15 -1.46 -1.56
CA GLN A 48 -12.60 -0.11 -1.49
C GLN A 48 -12.51 0.52 -2.87
N THR A 49 -12.62 1.85 -2.90
CA THR A 49 -12.41 2.65 -4.12
C THR A 49 -11.03 2.34 -4.71
N ARG A 50 -11.03 2.00 -6.01
CA ARG A 50 -9.80 1.74 -6.74
C ARG A 50 -8.92 2.99 -6.78
N LEU A 51 -7.61 2.75 -6.87
CA LEU A 51 -6.64 3.81 -7.09
C LEU A 51 -6.80 4.30 -8.53
N GLY A 52 -6.84 5.62 -8.73
CA GLY A 52 -6.89 6.20 -10.06
C GLY A 52 -5.64 5.85 -10.86
N ASN A 53 -4.47 5.99 -10.24
CA ASN A 53 -3.18 5.65 -10.84
C ASN A 53 -2.29 4.87 -9.84
N PRO A 54 -2.39 3.52 -9.79
CA PRO A 54 -1.60 2.71 -8.87
C PRO A 54 -0.09 2.80 -9.15
N SER A 55 0.32 2.94 -10.43
CA SER A 55 1.73 3.11 -10.80
C SER A 55 2.30 4.45 -10.32
N ASP A 56 1.54 5.54 -10.38
CA ASP A 56 1.93 6.84 -9.82
C ASP A 56 2.05 6.77 -8.30
N CYS A 57 1.09 6.11 -7.64
CA CYS A 57 1.15 5.89 -6.19
C CYS A 57 2.40 5.10 -5.79
N LEU A 58 2.74 4.05 -6.54
CA LEU A 58 3.97 3.30 -6.32
C LEU A 58 5.19 4.20 -6.47
N ASN A 59 5.31 4.94 -7.58
CA ASN A 59 6.48 5.78 -7.85
C ASN A 59 6.67 6.88 -6.80
N LYS A 60 5.58 7.48 -6.33
CA LYS A 60 5.62 8.50 -5.27
C LYS A 60 5.99 7.89 -3.91
N ASN A 61 5.47 6.72 -3.56
CA ASN A 61 5.89 6.02 -2.34
C ASN A 61 7.37 5.60 -2.40
N VAL A 62 7.86 5.21 -3.58
CA VAL A 62 9.28 4.92 -3.80
C VAL A 62 10.13 6.18 -3.66
N LYS A 63 9.73 7.31 -4.26
CA LYS A 63 10.41 8.59 -4.08
C LYS A 63 10.46 9.06 -2.62
N LYS A 64 9.47 8.68 -1.80
CA LYS A 64 9.43 8.97 -0.36
C LYS A 64 10.25 7.99 0.49
N GLY A 65 10.84 6.95 -0.09
CA GLY A 65 11.55 5.91 0.65
C GLY A 65 10.64 4.90 1.36
N TYR A 66 9.31 4.97 1.19
CA TYR A 66 8.37 4.08 1.87
C TYR A 66 8.27 2.69 1.23
N ILE A 67 8.54 2.61 -0.07
CA ILE A 67 8.48 1.39 -0.86
C ILE A 67 9.77 1.27 -1.66
N GLU A 68 10.28 0.07 -1.77
CA GLU A 68 11.42 -0.24 -2.63
C GLU A 68 11.00 -1.21 -3.71
N LYS A 69 11.34 -0.90 -4.97
CA LYS A 69 11.06 -1.77 -6.11
C LYS A 69 12.16 -2.80 -6.25
N ASP A 70 11.76 -4.06 -6.38
CA ASP A 70 12.61 -5.20 -6.69
C ASP A 70 12.18 -5.78 -8.04
N GLY A 71 12.71 -5.20 -9.12
CA GLY A 71 12.37 -5.58 -10.49
C GLY A 71 10.88 -5.37 -10.83
N THR A 72 10.13 -6.47 -10.96
CA THR A 72 8.67 -6.44 -11.27
C THR A 72 7.80 -6.38 -10.01
N GLU A 73 8.40 -6.52 -8.84
CA GLU A 73 7.76 -6.54 -7.54
C GLU A 73 8.25 -5.34 -6.72
N PHE A 74 7.64 -5.12 -5.57
CA PHE A 74 8.09 -4.16 -4.59
C PHE A 74 7.80 -4.65 -3.18
N PHE A 75 8.48 -4.07 -2.21
CA PHE A 75 8.24 -4.34 -0.80
C PHE A 75 8.20 -3.03 -0.01
N VAL A 76 7.52 -3.08 1.13
CA VAL A 76 7.44 -1.91 2.02
C VAL A 76 8.66 -1.87 2.92
N THR A 77 9.38 -0.76 2.88
CA THR A 77 10.55 -0.50 3.72
C THR A 77 10.14 -0.28 5.18
N GLN A 78 11.14 -0.22 6.06
CA GLN A 78 10.89 0.06 7.47
C GLN A 78 10.33 1.48 7.70
N GLU A 79 10.71 2.44 6.86
CA GLU A 79 10.17 3.80 6.89
C GLU A 79 8.68 3.83 6.56
N GLY A 80 8.27 3.13 5.49
CA GLY A 80 6.85 3.04 5.13
C GLY A 80 5.99 2.44 6.23
N ARG A 81 6.52 1.41 6.92
CA ARG A 81 5.85 0.80 8.08
C ARG A 81 5.78 1.74 9.27
N SER A 82 6.81 2.56 9.48
CA SER A 82 6.86 3.52 10.59
C SER A 82 5.94 4.71 10.34
N PHE A 83 5.86 5.18 9.09
CA PHE A 83 4.96 6.26 8.69
C PHE A 83 3.49 5.98 9.03
N LEU A 84 3.08 4.71 8.90
CA LEU A 84 1.72 4.26 9.23
C LEU A 84 1.57 3.74 10.66
N LYS A 85 2.65 3.61 11.43
CA LYS A 85 2.61 3.30 12.87
C LYS A 85 2.42 4.53 13.75
N ALA A 86 2.75 5.72 13.25
CA ALA A 86 2.51 7.00 13.92
C ALA A 86 1.03 7.42 13.88
#